data_AF-A0A1L7XA02-F1
#
_entry.id   AF-A0A1L7XA02-F1
#
_cell.length_a   1.000
_cell.length_b   1.000
_cell.length_c   1.000
_cell.angle_alpha   90.00
_cell.angle_beta   90.00
_cell.angle_gamma   90.00
#
_symmetry.space_group_name_H-M   'P 1'
#
loop_
_entity.id
_entity.type
_entity.pdbx_description
1 polymer ?
#
loop_
_entity_poly.entity_id
_entity_poly.type
_entity_poly.pdbx_seq_one_letter_code
_entity_poly.pdbx_strand_id
1 'polypeptide(L)'
;MTEIQDIWLRRIVQNVTIWICFGLAGSGGLTVGCCPALGPRGSASRQAILSQFSSRPALKYRPHAVWHWINGNVIRDGIDRDIEALYNSGYGGVLQYDVNAGIPKGPVELNSDK
;
A
#
# COMPACT_ATOMS: atom_id res chain seq x y z
N MET A 1 37.62 -16.46 -19.24
CA MET A 1 36.53 -15.77 -18.51
C MET A 1 35.78 -16.74 -17.58
N THR A 2 36.50 -17.55 -16.81
CA THR A 2 35.93 -18.56 -15.89
C THR A 2 36.75 -18.62 -14.59
N GLU A 3 38.05 -18.38 -14.69
CA GLU A 3 38.99 -18.38 -13.56
C GLU A 3 38.77 -17.25 -12.53
N ILE A 4 38.34 -16.06 -12.95
CA ILE A 4 38.05 -14.94 -12.03
C ILE A 4 36.76 -15.18 -11.23
N GLN A 5 35.80 -15.94 -11.77
CA GLN A 5 34.54 -16.26 -11.08
C GLN A 5 34.77 -17.29 -9.95
N ASP A 6 35.69 -18.24 -10.14
CA ASP A 6 36.02 -19.25 -9.13
C ASP A 6 36.77 -18.69 -7.91
N ILE A 7 37.62 -17.69 -8.11
CA ILE A 7 38.33 -17.00 -7.02
C ILE A 7 37.35 -16.20 -6.14
N TRP A 8 36.33 -15.60 -6.74
CA TRP A 8 35.27 -14.88 -6.03
C TRP A 8 34.39 -15.82 -5.20
N LEU A 9 33.99 -16.97 -5.75
CA LEU A 9 33.17 -17.95 -5.05
C LEU A 9 33.90 -18.59 -3.87
N ARG A 10 35.19 -18.92 -4.00
CA ARG A 10 35.98 -19.54 -2.92
C ARG A 10 36.21 -18.58 -1.74
N ARG A 11 36.41 -17.29 -2.00
CA ARG A 11 36.60 -16.27 -0.94
C ARG A 11 35.32 -15.91 -0.20
N ILE A 12 34.16 -15.91 -0.88
CA ILE A 12 32.86 -15.65 -0.22
C ILE A 12 32.50 -16.81 0.72
N VAL A 13 32.68 -18.05 0.30
CA VAL A 13 32.32 -19.24 1.11
C VAL A 13 33.24 -19.41 2.33
N GLN A 14 34.52 -19.03 2.23
CA GLN A 14 35.44 -19.05 3.38
C GLN A 14 35.16 -17.98 4.43
N ASN A 15 34.63 -16.80 4.04
CA ASN A 15 34.31 -15.73 4.99
C ASN A 15 32.97 -15.94 5.73
N VAL A 16 32.00 -16.64 5.15
CA VAL A 16 30.72 -16.94 5.83
C VAL A 16 30.87 -18.09 6.83
N THR A 17 31.77 -19.04 6.58
CA THR A 17 31.99 -20.21 7.46
C THR A 17 32.68 -19.83 8.78
N ILE A 18 33.55 -18.81 8.79
CA ILE A 18 34.26 -18.36 10.00
C ILE A 18 33.35 -17.66 11.02
N TRP A 19 32.22 -17.09 10.60
CA TRP A 19 31.27 -16.43 11.51
C TRP A 19 30.30 -17.39 12.21
N ILE A 20 30.09 -18.59 11.68
CA ILE A 20 29.15 -19.56 12.26
C ILE A 20 29.75 -20.27 13.49
N CYS A 21 31.08 -20.34 13.62
CA CYS A 21 31.74 -21.11 14.70
C CYS A 21 32.17 -20.29 15.93
N PHE A 22 32.18 -18.95 15.90
CA PHE A 22 32.60 -18.13 17.05
C PHE A 22 31.46 -17.53 17.90
N GLY A 23 30.20 -17.84 17.58
CA GLY A 23 29.03 -17.35 18.33
C GLY A 23 28.49 -18.31 19.40
N LEU A 24 29.22 -19.36 19.80
CA LEU A 24 28.77 -20.38 20.76
C LEU A 24 29.64 -20.46 22.03
N ALA A 25 30.01 -19.31 22.60
CA ALA A 25 30.54 -19.26 23.96
C ALA A 25 30.23 -17.90 24.61
N GLY A 26 29.05 -17.80 25.21
CA GLY A 26 28.60 -16.60 25.93
C GLY A 26 27.38 -16.90 26.78
N SER A 27 27.59 -17.61 27.88
CA SER A 27 26.63 -17.82 28.96
C SER A 27 26.23 -16.48 29.61
N GLY A 28 24.95 -16.12 29.55
CA GLY A 28 24.38 -14.97 30.25
C GLY A 28 22.93 -14.75 29.85
N GLY A 29 22.03 -14.82 30.82
CA GLY A 29 20.59 -14.91 30.58
C GLY A 29 19.96 -13.69 29.91
N LEU A 30 18.96 -13.98 29.08
CA LEU A 30 17.74 -13.21 28.88
C LEU A 30 16.82 -14.15 28.11
N THR A 31 15.70 -14.50 28.72
CA THR A 31 14.60 -15.16 28.03
C THR A 31 14.22 -14.27 26.85
N VAL A 32 14.66 -14.65 25.66
CA VAL A 32 14.04 -14.20 24.41
C VAL A 32 12.62 -14.68 24.50
N GLY A 33 11.74 -13.81 25.00
CA GLY A 33 10.32 -13.95 24.83
C GLY A 33 10.11 -14.16 23.35
N CYS A 34 9.74 -15.39 23.00
CA CYS A 34 9.22 -15.76 21.70
C CYS A 34 8.26 -14.64 21.30
N CYS A 35 8.70 -13.78 20.39
CA CYS A 35 7.80 -12.86 19.72
C CYS A 35 6.76 -13.79 19.11
N PRO A 36 5.49 -13.76 19.56
CA PRO A 36 4.53 -14.78 19.19
C PRO A 36 4.50 -14.79 17.68
N ALA A 37 4.82 -15.98 17.15
CA ALA A 37 5.01 -16.26 15.75
C ALA A 37 4.03 -15.43 14.93
N LEU A 38 4.56 -14.67 13.97
CA LEU A 38 3.82 -14.36 12.76
C LEU A 38 3.37 -15.73 12.23
N GLY A 39 2.15 -16.10 12.59
CA GLY A 39 1.57 -17.39 12.23
C GLY A 39 1.61 -17.55 10.72
N PRO A 40 1.61 -18.80 10.23
CA PRO A 40 1.60 -19.04 8.79
C PRO A 40 0.47 -18.24 8.16
N ARG A 41 0.81 -17.32 7.24
CA ARG A 41 -0.17 -16.70 6.35
C ARG A 41 -0.80 -17.83 5.56
N GLY A 42 -1.99 -18.25 5.95
CA GLY A 42 -2.71 -19.31 5.28
C GLY A 42 -2.88 -18.95 3.80
N SER A 43 -2.45 -19.84 2.91
CA SER A 43 -2.79 -19.70 1.50
C SER A 43 -4.29 -19.91 1.34
N ALA A 44 -4.96 -18.94 0.73
CA ALA A 44 -6.39 -19.08 0.44
C ALA A 44 -6.58 -20.24 -0.54
N SER A 45 -7.57 -21.11 -0.28
CA SER A 45 -7.93 -22.16 -1.23
C SER A 45 -8.38 -21.53 -2.55
N ARG A 46 -8.24 -22.26 -3.66
CA ARG A 46 -8.70 -21.79 -4.97
C ARG A 46 -10.17 -21.38 -4.94
N GLN A 47 -11.01 -22.13 -4.24
CA GLN A 47 -12.43 -21.82 -4.05
C GLN A 47 -12.63 -20.53 -3.28
N ALA A 48 -11.84 -20.28 -2.23
CA ALA A 48 -11.90 -19.02 -1.48
C ALA A 48 -11.54 -17.82 -2.37
N ILE A 49 -10.50 -17.94 -3.19
CA ILE A 49 -10.11 -16.89 -4.15
C ILE A 49 -11.25 -16.63 -5.15
N LEU A 50 -11.75 -17.67 -5.81
CA LEU A 50 -12.84 -17.54 -6.79
C LEU A 50 -14.11 -16.92 -6.19
N SER A 51 -14.43 -17.25 -4.95
CA SER A 51 -15.59 -16.67 -4.25
C SER A 51 -15.42 -15.16 -4.03
N GLN A 52 -14.22 -14.70 -3.68
CA GLN A 52 -13.93 -13.28 -3.47
C GLN A 52 -13.99 -12.50 -4.78
N PHE A 53 -13.45 -13.05 -5.87
CA PHE A 53 -13.49 -12.42 -7.20
C PHE A 53 -14.91 -12.30 -7.78
N SER A 54 -15.80 -13.22 -7.42
CA SER A 54 -17.18 -13.23 -7.92
C SER A 54 -18.10 -12.28 -7.13
N SER A 55 -17.73 -11.94 -5.90
CA SER A 55 -18.49 -11.04 -5.02
C SER A 55 -18.14 -9.56 -5.25
N ARG A 56 -19.03 -8.64 -4.85
CA ARG A 56 -18.70 -7.21 -4.87
C ARG A 56 -17.47 -6.97 -3.98
N PRO A 57 -16.41 -6.30 -4.47
CA PRO A 57 -15.21 -6.08 -3.67
C PRO A 57 -15.51 -5.32 -2.38
N ALA A 58 -14.84 -5.73 -1.30
CA ALA A 58 -14.83 -4.97 -0.05
C ALA A 58 -14.30 -3.54 -0.31
N LEU A 59 -14.74 -2.57 0.50
CA LEU A 59 -14.48 -1.15 0.27
C LEU A 59 -12.99 -0.83 0.04
N LYS A 60 -12.08 -1.43 0.80
CA LYS A 60 -10.62 -1.25 0.69
C LYS A 60 -9.98 -1.72 -0.62
N TYR A 61 -10.70 -2.51 -1.42
CA TYR A 61 -10.24 -3.02 -2.71
C TYR A 61 -10.94 -2.34 -3.90
N ARG A 62 -11.83 -1.37 -3.62
CA ARG A 62 -12.51 -0.63 -4.68
C ARG A 62 -11.58 0.44 -5.26
N PRO A 63 -11.75 0.79 -6.54
CA PRO A 63 -10.95 1.84 -7.16
C PRO A 63 -11.25 3.20 -6.52
N HIS A 64 -10.26 4.08 -6.56
CA HIS A 64 -10.41 5.48 -6.18
C HIS A 64 -10.37 6.36 -7.43
N ALA A 65 -11.01 7.53 -7.38
CA ALA A 65 -10.99 8.52 -8.45
C ALA A 65 -10.25 9.79 -8.02
N VAL A 66 -9.62 10.48 -8.97
CA VAL A 66 -9.14 11.85 -8.74
C VAL A 66 -10.28 12.80 -9.06
N TRP A 67 -10.66 13.64 -8.10
CA TRP A 67 -11.79 14.56 -8.23
C TRP A 67 -11.29 16.00 -8.21
N HIS A 68 -11.27 16.62 -9.38
CA HIS A 68 -10.79 17.98 -9.55
C HIS A 68 -11.93 18.98 -9.33
N TRP A 69 -11.78 19.85 -8.35
CA TRP A 69 -12.60 21.04 -8.21
C TRP A 69 -11.96 22.14 -9.05
N ILE A 70 -12.70 22.63 -10.04
CA ILE A 70 -12.13 23.49 -11.07
C ILE A 70 -12.47 24.95 -10.77
N ASN A 71 -11.44 25.71 -10.40
CA ASN A 71 -11.47 27.16 -10.22
C ASN A 71 -12.61 27.66 -9.32
N GLY A 72 -12.85 27.00 -8.19
CA GLY A 72 -13.87 27.42 -7.22
C GLY A 72 -15.32 27.17 -7.65
N ASN A 73 -15.57 26.48 -8.77
CA ASN A 73 -16.91 26.11 -9.21
C ASN A 73 -17.42 24.89 -8.46
N VAL A 74 -17.75 25.10 -7.18
CA VAL A 74 -18.14 24.03 -6.26
C VAL A 74 -19.40 24.46 -5.52
N ILE A 75 -20.37 23.56 -5.46
CA ILE A 75 -21.63 23.75 -4.71
C ILE A 75 -21.90 22.52 -3.84
N ARG A 76 -22.42 22.74 -2.63
CA ARG A 76 -22.66 21.66 -1.63
C ARG A 76 -23.54 20.53 -2.17
N ASP A 77 -24.65 20.89 -2.79
CA ASP A 77 -25.60 19.94 -3.38
C ASP A 77 -24.98 19.17 -4.56
N GLY A 78 -24.02 19.75 -5.28
CA GLY A 78 -23.23 19.03 -6.31
C GLY A 78 -22.27 18.02 -5.70
N ILE A 79 -21.60 18.37 -4.59
CA ILE A 79 -20.73 17.45 -3.84
C ILE A 79 -21.52 16.22 -3.40
N ASP A 80 -22.69 16.42 -2.80
CA ASP A 80 -23.50 15.31 -2.29
C ASP A 80 -23.92 14.35 -3.42
N ARG A 81 -24.38 14.91 -4.56
CA ARG A 81 -24.74 14.12 -5.75
C ARG A 81 -23.56 13.38 -6.37
N ASP A 82 -22.39 14.02 -6.44
CA ASP A 82 -21.19 13.41 -6.97
C ASP A 82 -20.76 12.22 -6.10
N ILE A 83 -20.79 12.37 -4.77
CA ILE A 83 -20.45 11.28 -3.83
C ILE A 83 -21.46 10.13 -3.92
N GLU A 84 -22.76 10.42 -4.01
CA GLU A 84 -23.79 9.40 -4.22
C GLU A 84 -23.59 8.65 -5.54
N ALA A 85 -23.32 9.37 -6.63
CA ALA A 85 -23.06 8.78 -7.94
C ALA A 85 -21.80 7.90 -7.94
N LEU A 86 -20.73 8.34 -7.26
CA LEU A 86 -19.49 7.57 -7.11
C LEU A 86 -19.71 6.31 -6.29
N TYR A 87 -20.45 6.38 -5.18
CA TYR A 87 -20.76 5.22 -4.36
C TYR A 87 -21.60 4.17 -5.12
N ASN A 88 -22.60 4.64 -5.86
CA ASN A 88 -23.47 3.79 -6.69
C ASN A 88 -22.70 3.15 -7.84
N SER A 89 -21.72 3.85 -8.40
CA SER A 89 -20.82 3.33 -9.45
C SER A 89 -19.76 2.35 -8.92
N GLY A 90 -19.64 2.19 -7.59
CA GLY A 90 -18.74 1.22 -6.98
C GLY A 90 -17.33 1.75 -6.67
N TYR A 91 -17.14 3.05 -6.59
CA TYR A 91 -15.89 3.64 -6.09
C TYR A 91 -15.74 3.42 -4.58
N GLY A 92 -14.49 3.37 -4.12
CA GLY A 92 -14.10 3.22 -2.72
C GLY A 92 -13.77 4.54 -2.03
N GLY A 93 -13.43 5.56 -2.80
CA GLY A 93 -13.02 6.85 -2.31
C GLY A 93 -12.54 7.78 -3.42
N VAL A 94 -12.18 9.00 -3.04
CA VAL A 94 -11.67 10.03 -3.94
C VAL A 94 -10.43 10.69 -3.38
N LEU A 95 -9.58 11.15 -4.27
CA LEU A 95 -8.49 12.08 -4.00
C LEU A 95 -8.89 13.43 -4.58
N GLN A 96 -9.21 14.39 -3.71
CA GLN A 96 -9.70 15.70 -4.11
C GLN A 96 -8.51 16.65 -4.37
N TYR A 97 -8.59 17.42 -5.46
CA TYR A 97 -7.65 18.49 -5.79
C TYR A 97 -8.39 19.73 -6.27
N ASP A 98 -7.97 20.90 -5.80
CA ASP A 98 -8.37 22.18 -6.38
C ASP A 98 -7.41 22.55 -7.52
N VAL A 99 -7.96 22.86 -8.69
CA VAL A 99 -7.20 23.17 -9.90
C VAL A 99 -7.71 24.44 -10.54
N ASN A 100 -6.81 25.35 -10.88
CA ASN A 100 -7.11 26.50 -11.72
C ASN A 100 -6.83 26.17 -13.19
N ALA A 101 -7.85 26.27 -14.04
CA ALA A 101 -7.78 25.88 -15.45
C ALA A 101 -8.11 27.01 -16.44
N GLY A 102 -8.00 28.28 -16.02
CA GLY A 102 -8.28 29.44 -16.90
C GLY A 102 -9.75 29.59 -17.31
N ILE A 103 -10.65 28.84 -16.68
CA ILE A 103 -12.11 29.01 -16.80
C ILE A 103 -12.59 30.17 -15.91
N PRO A 104 -13.82 30.68 -16.06
CA PRO A 104 -14.37 31.67 -15.15
C PRO A 104 -14.33 31.20 -13.69
N LYS A 105 -14.02 32.13 -12.79
CA LYS A 105 -13.87 31.86 -11.36
C LYS A 105 -15.23 31.65 -10.71
N GLY A 106 -15.36 30.55 -9.99
CA GLY A 106 -16.52 30.26 -9.17
C GLY A 106 -16.53 31.04 -7.85
N PRO A 107 -17.57 30.86 -7.03
CA PRO A 107 -17.80 31.64 -5.81
C PRO A 107 -16.93 31.22 -4.61
N VAL A 108 -16.26 30.08 -4.69
CA VAL A 108 -15.47 29.51 -3.59
C VAL A 108 -13.99 29.76 -3.82
N GLU A 109 -13.33 30.34 -2.81
CA GLU A 109 -11.89 30.58 -2.81
C GLU A 109 -11.19 29.48 -2.00
N LEU A 110 -10.12 28.91 -2.55
CA LEU A 110 -9.32 27.91 -1.85
C LEU A 110 -8.77 28.49 -0.54
N ASN A 111 -8.89 27.74 0.56
CA ASN A 111 -8.50 28.13 1.92
C ASN A 111 -9.22 29.37 2.48
N SER A 112 -10.39 29.71 1.94
CA SER A 112 -11.29 30.68 2.60
C SER A 112 -12.19 29.98 3.61
N ASP A 113 -12.90 30.77 4.43
CA ASP A 113 -13.82 30.24 5.46
C ASP A 113 -15.06 29.51 4.89
N LYS A 114 -15.26 29.58 3.56
CA LYS A 114 -16.39 28.99 2.85
C LYS A 114 -16.03 27.62 2.29
#